data_AF-A0A7J6M201-F1
#
_entry.id   AF-A0A7J6M201-F1
#
_cell.length_a   1.000
_cell.length_b   1.000
_cell.length_c   1.000
_cell.angle_alpha   90.00
_cell.angle_beta   90.00
_cell.angle_gamma   90.00
#
_symmetry.space_group_name_H-M   'P 1'
#
loop_
_entity.id
_entity.type
_entity.pdbx_description
1 polymer ?
#
loop_
_entity_poly.entity_id
_entity_poly.type
_entity_poly.pdbx_seq_one_letter_code
_entity_poly.pdbx_strand_id
1 'polypeptide(L)'
;DLEPSIKVHLYAADVKGPKGEEPDVIVGTPQKVKNSIRRGELDLSRVFMLILDEADDLIKNDQEKILAKLCDDIKTHGERDGSSKRVQVILTSATLASEEVQDMIKLLTTNAQWVDTKGSILGNILPDTVHHAFYRIHPDEPIIISDDNYCKNPRASVPTDGIYDLDPSTGLASQEIKLKKPKIAVKIADAYKMDRCMVFCRTNLDCDNLETYLHSLDGIPPNRNVSVEEMMTSTAGYQYSCCVVAGARGRQHNQEALEAFKQGVIRFLICTDVAARGIDISGLPFELMLTLPPSDDAETYIHRIGRVGRAGHMGLSIAIVAADEVRERVWFHKCNKPRGKGCHDTRLVKDGGCTIWFDEWKTVKAIEKIIKEPIPEVDPRDLSIPELGIEPPTEKNKGSRDKPEDSRLNPITHKDESLSSKRRLMWLNRLTEEESNKTSSTAIYGQLVNDRNMSCRSLKINPRDVNLRNDTQIEERKVTRMFLKTLG
;
A
#
# COMPACT_ATOMS: atom_id res chain seq x y z
N ASP A 1 -23.40 6.74 -3.90
CA ASP A 1 -23.10 5.30 -3.81
C ASP A 1 -21.68 4.94 -4.24
N LEU A 2 -20.68 5.30 -3.42
CA LEU A 2 -19.28 4.93 -3.67
C LEU A 2 -18.86 3.88 -2.63
N GLU A 3 -18.52 2.69 -3.11
CA GLU A 3 -17.76 1.64 -2.40
C GLU A 3 -16.26 1.88 -2.65
N PRO A 4 -15.35 1.45 -1.75
CA PRO A 4 -13.91 1.56 -1.98
C PRO A 4 -13.52 0.77 -3.21
N SER A 5 -12.59 1.34 -3.97
CA SER A 5 -12.64 1.35 -5.42
C SER A 5 -11.73 0.32 -6.06
N ILE A 6 -12.34 -0.66 -6.72
CA ILE A 6 -11.75 -1.32 -7.89
C ILE A 6 -12.35 -0.60 -9.11
N LYS A 7 -11.54 0.14 -9.87
CA LYS A 7 -12.06 1.05 -10.90
C LYS A 7 -11.85 0.50 -12.30
N VAL A 8 -12.96 0.16 -12.95
CA VAL A 8 -13.05 0.17 -14.41
C VAL A 8 -13.56 1.53 -14.81
N HIS A 9 -12.79 2.25 -15.62
CA HIS A 9 -13.27 3.47 -16.27
C HIS A 9 -13.63 3.15 -17.72
N LEU A 10 -14.90 3.37 -18.06
CA LEU A 10 -15.39 3.31 -19.43
C LEU A 10 -15.53 4.74 -19.93
N TYR A 11 -14.88 5.03 -21.05
CA TYR A 11 -14.98 6.32 -21.73
C TYR A 11 -15.79 6.15 -23.01
N ALA A 12 -16.82 6.97 -23.13
CA ALA A 12 -17.73 6.96 -24.26
C ALA A 12 -18.25 8.37 -24.50
N ALA A 13 -18.44 8.78 -25.75
CA ALA A 13 -19.19 10.00 -26.03
C ALA A 13 -20.70 9.68 -25.95
N ASP A 14 -21.45 10.33 -25.06
CA ASP A 14 -22.89 10.15 -24.77
C ASP A 14 -23.37 8.70 -24.51
N VAL A 15 -23.25 8.22 -23.27
CA VAL A 15 -23.94 6.98 -22.85
C VAL A 15 -25.16 7.36 -22.05
N LYS A 16 -26.34 6.80 -22.33
CA LYS A 16 -27.48 6.95 -21.41
C LYS A 16 -27.16 6.31 -20.06
N GLY A 17 -26.99 7.13 -19.04
CA GLY A 17 -26.73 6.71 -17.67
C GLY A 17 -28.02 6.33 -16.92
N PRO A 18 -27.89 5.83 -15.67
CA PRO A 18 -28.98 5.23 -14.90
C PRO A 18 -30.13 6.17 -14.47
N LYS A 19 -30.25 7.38 -15.04
CA LYS A 19 -31.34 8.35 -14.79
C LYS A 19 -31.71 9.22 -16.01
N GLY A 20 -31.32 8.84 -17.23
CA GLY A 20 -31.58 9.65 -18.43
C GLY A 20 -30.64 10.84 -18.63
N GLU A 21 -29.64 10.98 -17.77
CA GLU A 21 -28.44 11.80 -18.03
C GLU A 21 -27.51 11.05 -18.97
N GLU A 22 -26.78 11.74 -19.85
CA GLU A 22 -25.82 11.13 -20.77
C GLU A 22 -24.36 11.35 -20.29
N PRO A 23 -23.81 10.55 -19.37
CA PRO A 23 -22.41 10.68 -18.95
C PRO A 23 -21.42 10.31 -20.08
N ASP A 24 -20.39 11.15 -20.22
CA ASP A 24 -19.22 10.87 -21.08
C ASP A 24 -18.22 9.86 -20.45
N VAL A 25 -18.29 9.71 -19.13
CA VAL A 25 -17.36 8.85 -18.38
C VAL A 25 -18.14 8.06 -17.34
N ILE A 26 -18.01 6.74 -17.39
CA ILE A 26 -18.55 5.83 -16.38
C ILE A 26 -17.40 5.26 -15.58
N VAL A 27 -17.52 5.32 -14.26
CA VAL A 27 -16.56 4.72 -13.33
C VAL A 27 -17.31 3.74 -12.44
N GLY A 28 -16.82 2.51 -12.34
CA GLY A 28 -17.43 1.50 -11.47
C GLY A 28 -16.62 0.24 -11.32
N THR A 29 -17.03 -0.61 -10.39
CA THR A 29 -16.46 -1.96 -10.26
C THR A 29 -16.94 -2.84 -11.42
N PRO A 30 -16.14 -3.82 -11.89
CA PRO A 30 -16.54 -4.63 -13.05
C PRO A 30 -17.89 -5.32 -12.85
N GLN A 31 -18.18 -5.78 -11.63
CA GLN A 31 -19.47 -6.40 -11.30
C GLN A 31 -20.66 -5.41 -11.38
N LYS A 32 -20.50 -4.15 -10.94
CA LYS A 32 -21.54 -3.13 -11.06
C LYS A 32 -21.77 -2.76 -12.53
N VAL A 33 -20.69 -2.55 -13.28
CA VAL A 33 -20.73 -2.25 -14.71
C VAL A 33 -21.46 -3.37 -15.47
N LYS A 34 -21.06 -4.63 -15.27
CA LYS A 34 -21.72 -5.81 -15.85
C LYS A 34 -23.21 -5.87 -15.52
N ASN A 35 -23.58 -5.56 -14.29
CA ASN A 35 -24.98 -5.58 -13.87
C ASN A 35 -25.79 -4.45 -14.54
N SER A 36 -25.23 -3.25 -14.69
CA SER A 36 -25.89 -2.14 -15.39
C SER A 36 -26.06 -2.41 -16.89
N ILE A 37 -25.06 -3.02 -17.54
CA ILE A 37 -25.18 -3.48 -18.94
C ILE A 37 -26.32 -4.49 -19.07
N ARG A 38 -26.36 -5.50 -18.18
CA ARG A 38 -27.41 -6.53 -18.17
C ARG A 38 -28.82 -5.96 -17.93
N ARG A 39 -28.93 -4.88 -17.15
CA ARG A 39 -30.21 -4.19 -16.90
C ARG A 39 -30.61 -3.22 -18.02
N GLY A 40 -29.76 -3.03 -19.04
CA GLY A 40 -29.99 -2.06 -20.11
C GLY A 40 -29.83 -0.60 -19.66
N GLU A 41 -29.20 -0.38 -18.51
CA GLU A 41 -28.90 0.95 -17.95
C GLU A 41 -27.63 1.56 -18.55
N LEU A 42 -26.84 0.76 -19.26
CA LEU A 42 -25.57 1.17 -19.84
C LEU A 42 -25.46 0.66 -21.28
N ASP A 43 -25.37 1.57 -22.24
CA ASP A 43 -25.10 1.27 -23.64
C ASP A 43 -23.59 1.36 -23.92
N LEU A 44 -23.05 0.33 -24.56
CA LEU A 44 -21.62 0.23 -24.89
C LEU A 44 -21.31 0.66 -26.34
N SER A 45 -22.32 0.96 -27.15
CA SER A 45 -22.19 1.26 -28.59
C SER A 45 -21.21 2.41 -28.92
N ARG A 46 -21.00 3.32 -27.97
CA ARG A 46 -20.14 4.50 -28.11
C ARG A 46 -18.86 4.44 -27.27
N VAL A 47 -18.59 3.33 -26.60
CA VAL A 47 -17.35 3.13 -25.83
C VAL A 47 -16.19 2.94 -26.78
N PHE A 48 -15.21 3.83 -26.70
CA PHE A 48 -13.98 3.76 -27.51
C PHE A 48 -12.72 3.58 -26.65
N MET A 49 -12.82 3.78 -25.33
CA MET A 49 -11.71 3.60 -24.41
C MET A 49 -12.15 2.89 -23.12
N LEU A 50 -11.33 1.95 -22.69
CA LEU A 50 -11.46 1.19 -21.45
C LEU A 50 -10.17 1.39 -20.63
N ILE A 51 -10.30 1.84 -19.39
CA ILE A 51 -9.19 1.92 -18.44
C ILE A 51 -9.42 0.92 -17.32
N LEU A 52 -8.43 0.07 -17.10
CA LEU A 52 -8.36 -0.85 -15.98
C LEU A 52 -7.33 -0.32 -15.00
N ASP A 53 -7.82 0.20 -13.87
CA ASP A 53 -6.97 0.68 -12.79
C ASP A 53 -6.73 -0.43 -11.75
N GLU A 54 -5.51 -0.52 -11.21
CA GLU A 54 -5.08 -1.58 -10.27
C GLU A 54 -5.41 -2.99 -10.81
N ALA A 55 -4.92 -3.28 -12.01
CA ALA A 55 -5.36 -4.45 -12.76
C ALA A 55 -4.88 -5.80 -12.17
N ASP A 56 -3.78 -5.78 -11.43
CA ASP A 56 -3.34 -6.86 -10.56
C ASP A 56 -4.42 -7.25 -9.52
N ASP A 57 -5.01 -6.26 -8.86
CA ASP A 57 -6.11 -6.48 -7.91
C ASP A 57 -7.39 -6.98 -8.60
N LEU A 58 -7.66 -6.56 -9.85
CA LEU A 58 -8.80 -7.04 -10.62
C LEU A 58 -8.73 -8.56 -10.86
N ILE A 59 -7.54 -9.09 -11.14
CA ILE A 59 -7.33 -10.51 -11.43
C ILE A 59 -7.54 -11.34 -10.16
N LYS A 60 -6.97 -10.91 -9.03
CA LYS A 60 -7.07 -11.60 -7.73
C LYS A 60 -8.50 -11.82 -7.23
N ASN A 61 -9.43 -10.96 -7.66
CA ASN A 61 -10.84 -11.04 -7.28
C ASN A 61 -11.67 -11.90 -8.25
N ASP A 62 -11.05 -12.77 -9.04
CA ASP A 62 -11.67 -13.63 -10.06
C ASP A 62 -12.53 -12.86 -11.09
N GLN A 63 -12.23 -11.58 -11.31
CA GLN A 63 -13.00 -10.73 -12.22
C GLN A 63 -12.47 -10.75 -13.67
N GLU A 64 -11.41 -11.50 -13.94
CA GLU A 64 -10.83 -11.67 -15.28
C GLU A 64 -11.89 -12.09 -16.30
N LYS A 65 -12.74 -13.08 -15.97
CA LYS A 65 -13.84 -13.52 -16.85
C LYS A 65 -14.87 -12.43 -17.10
N ILE A 66 -15.10 -11.55 -16.13
CA ILE A 66 -16.00 -10.41 -16.27
C ILE A 66 -15.39 -9.38 -17.23
N LEU A 67 -14.09 -9.11 -17.10
CA LEU A 67 -13.35 -8.16 -17.92
C LEU A 67 -13.20 -8.63 -19.37
N ALA A 68 -12.86 -9.91 -19.57
CA ALA A 68 -12.78 -10.53 -20.88
C ALA A 68 -14.12 -10.41 -21.62
N LYS A 69 -15.20 -10.80 -20.94
CA LYS A 69 -16.55 -10.64 -21.48
C LYS A 69 -16.92 -9.19 -21.77
N LEU A 70 -16.57 -8.26 -20.87
CA LEU A 70 -16.82 -6.83 -21.07
C LEU A 70 -16.11 -6.34 -22.34
N CYS A 71 -14.86 -6.73 -22.55
CA CYS A 71 -14.11 -6.36 -23.75
C CYS A 71 -14.73 -6.96 -25.02
N ASP A 72 -15.17 -8.22 -24.97
CA ASP A 72 -15.85 -8.87 -26.09
C ASP A 72 -17.20 -8.20 -26.39
N ASP A 73 -17.96 -7.85 -25.36
CA ASP A 73 -19.23 -7.13 -25.48
C ASP A 73 -18.99 -5.76 -26.15
N ILE A 74 -17.96 -5.00 -25.76
CA ILE A 74 -17.62 -3.71 -26.39
C ILE A 74 -17.20 -3.91 -27.86
N LYS A 75 -16.33 -4.88 -28.16
CA LYS A 75 -15.86 -5.18 -29.54
C LYS A 75 -17.03 -5.54 -30.45
N THR A 76 -17.92 -6.42 -30.00
CA THR A 76 -19.08 -6.91 -30.76
C THR A 76 -20.07 -5.77 -31.08
N HIS A 77 -20.26 -4.82 -30.17
CA HIS A 77 -21.16 -3.67 -30.42
C HIS A 77 -20.59 -2.71 -31.47
N GLY A 78 -19.25 -2.53 -31.51
CA GLY A 78 -18.61 -1.75 -32.57
C GLY A 78 -18.86 -2.33 -33.96
N GLU A 79 -18.69 -3.64 -34.12
CA GLU A 79 -18.87 -4.34 -35.40
C GLU A 79 -20.31 -4.27 -35.95
N ARG A 80 -21.32 -4.29 -35.08
CA ARG A 80 -22.75 -4.22 -35.47
C ARG A 80 -23.17 -2.88 -36.07
N ASP A 81 -22.47 -1.79 -35.72
CA ASP A 81 -22.74 -0.42 -36.21
C ASP A 81 -22.05 -0.15 -37.58
N GLY A 82 -21.44 -1.17 -38.20
CA GLY A 82 -20.71 -1.03 -39.47
C GLY A 82 -19.40 -0.23 -39.35
N SER A 83 -19.03 0.18 -38.14
CA SER A 83 -17.79 0.86 -37.83
C SER A 83 -16.80 -0.13 -37.20
N SER A 84 -15.65 -0.39 -37.81
CA SER A 84 -14.55 -1.10 -37.12
C SER A 84 -13.94 -0.18 -36.04
N LYS A 85 -14.68 0.07 -34.96
CA LYS A 85 -14.23 0.88 -33.83
C LYS A 85 -13.27 0.05 -33.00
N ARG A 86 -11.98 0.36 -33.11
CA ARG A 86 -10.94 -0.19 -32.25
C ARG A 86 -11.07 0.45 -30.87
N VAL A 87 -11.32 -0.37 -29.84
CA VAL A 87 -11.31 0.07 -28.44
C VAL A 87 -9.87 0.23 -28.00
N GLN A 88 -9.52 1.40 -27.45
CA GLN A 88 -8.25 1.60 -26.77
C GLN A 88 -8.36 1.08 -25.34
N VAL A 89 -7.45 0.20 -24.94
CA VAL A 89 -7.37 -0.30 -23.57
C VAL A 89 -6.14 0.31 -22.91
N ILE A 90 -6.33 0.95 -21.76
CA ILE A 90 -5.27 1.41 -20.87
C ILE A 90 -5.33 0.54 -19.62
N LEU A 91 -4.19 0.00 -19.23
CA LEU A 91 -4.07 -0.85 -18.05
C LEU A 91 -2.98 -0.28 -17.16
N THR A 92 -3.30 -0.03 -15.89
CA THR A 92 -2.35 0.38 -14.87
C THR A 92 -2.27 -0.72 -13.81
N SER A 93 -1.04 -1.03 -13.39
CA SER A 93 -0.76 -2.04 -12.36
C SER A 93 0.60 -1.74 -11.76
N ALA A 94 0.77 -2.08 -10.47
CA ALA A 94 2.07 -1.96 -9.81
C ALA A 94 2.97 -3.16 -10.14
N THR A 95 2.38 -4.30 -10.52
CA THR A 95 3.08 -5.55 -10.81
C THR A 95 2.98 -5.96 -12.28
N LEU A 96 3.29 -5.04 -13.21
CA LEU A 96 3.24 -5.31 -14.65
C LEU A 96 4.02 -6.56 -15.09
N ALA A 97 5.03 -6.99 -14.35
CA ALA A 97 5.84 -8.17 -14.65
C ALA A 97 5.22 -9.51 -14.22
N SER A 98 4.11 -9.52 -13.46
CA SER A 98 3.47 -10.76 -13.02
C SER A 98 2.85 -11.52 -14.20
N GLU A 99 2.88 -12.86 -14.13
CA GLU A 99 2.38 -13.71 -15.21
C GLU A 99 0.89 -13.48 -15.43
N GLU A 100 0.14 -13.29 -14.34
CA GLU A 100 -1.29 -13.03 -14.34
C GLU A 100 -1.63 -11.71 -15.06
N VAL A 101 -0.90 -10.62 -14.77
CA VAL A 101 -1.12 -9.33 -15.44
C VAL A 101 -0.71 -9.40 -16.91
N GLN A 102 0.38 -10.11 -17.23
CA GLN A 102 0.82 -10.34 -18.61
C GLN A 102 -0.21 -11.12 -19.42
N ASP A 103 -0.82 -12.16 -18.84
CA ASP A 103 -1.85 -12.95 -19.51
C ASP A 103 -3.13 -12.16 -19.73
N MET A 104 -3.54 -11.35 -18.76
CA MET A 104 -4.64 -10.41 -18.94
C MET A 104 -4.34 -9.38 -20.03
N ILE A 105 -3.12 -8.84 -20.12
CA ILE A 105 -2.73 -7.91 -21.19
C ILE A 105 -2.85 -8.60 -22.56
N LYS A 106 -2.38 -9.84 -22.71
CA LYS A 106 -2.52 -10.62 -23.96
C LYS A 106 -3.98 -10.92 -24.30
N LEU A 107 -4.81 -11.16 -23.29
CA LEU A 107 -6.24 -11.44 -23.48
C LEU A 107 -6.99 -10.19 -23.95
N LEU A 108 -6.67 -9.03 -23.36
CA LEU A 108 -7.44 -7.81 -23.56
C LEU A 108 -6.91 -6.95 -24.72
N THR A 109 -5.64 -7.12 -25.10
CA THR A 109 -4.95 -6.25 -26.06
C THR A 109 -4.22 -7.04 -27.14
N THR A 110 -4.05 -6.45 -28.33
CA THR A 110 -3.34 -7.09 -29.46
C THR A 110 -1.94 -6.51 -29.72
N ASN A 111 -1.69 -5.28 -29.29
CA ASN A 111 -0.41 -4.58 -29.46
C ASN A 111 -0.23 -3.56 -28.34
N ALA A 112 -0.07 -4.04 -27.11
CA ALA A 112 0.15 -3.18 -25.95
C ALA A 112 1.49 -2.44 -26.08
N GLN A 113 1.45 -1.13 -25.84
CA GLN A 113 2.66 -0.35 -25.63
C GLN A 113 2.93 -0.27 -24.14
N TRP A 114 4.20 -0.47 -23.77
CA TRP A 114 4.63 -0.46 -22.39
C TRP A 114 5.13 0.93 -22.02
N VAL A 115 4.52 1.49 -20.97
CA VAL A 115 5.02 2.71 -20.31
C VAL A 115 5.50 2.29 -18.93
N ASP A 116 6.76 1.87 -18.87
CA ASP A 116 7.39 1.46 -17.62
C ASP A 116 8.24 2.61 -17.08
N THR A 117 7.78 3.21 -15.99
CA THR A 117 8.44 4.39 -15.40
C THR A 117 9.70 4.04 -14.62
N LYS A 118 9.93 2.76 -14.27
CA LYS A 118 11.05 2.33 -13.43
C LYS A 118 11.86 1.16 -13.97
N GLY A 119 11.49 0.58 -15.11
CA GLY A 119 12.07 -0.69 -15.53
C GLY A 119 11.60 -1.84 -14.63
N SER A 120 10.38 -1.78 -14.10
CA SER A 120 9.71 -2.88 -13.40
C SER A 120 9.67 -4.18 -14.21
N ILE A 121 9.67 -4.09 -15.54
CA ILE A 121 9.82 -5.21 -16.48
C ILE A 121 11.28 -5.71 -16.54
N LEU A 122 12.25 -4.82 -16.29
CA LEU A 122 13.69 -5.06 -16.41
C LEU A 122 14.43 -5.31 -15.09
N GLY A 123 13.81 -5.12 -13.92
CA GLY A 123 14.36 -5.62 -12.66
C GLY A 123 13.96 -4.93 -11.36
N ASN A 124 13.61 -3.63 -11.36
CA ASN A 124 13.40 -2.91 -10.09
C ASN A 124 11.93 -2.55 -9.88
N ILE A 125 11.24 -3.35 -9.08
CA ILE A 125 9.80 -3.20 -8.78
C ILE A 125 9.58 -2.16 -7.67
N LEU A 126 10.59 -1.94 -6.83
CA LEU A 126 10.51 -1.06 -5.67
C LEU A 126 10.80 0.40 -6.03
N PRO A 127 10.09 1.38 -5.45
CA PRO A 127 10.46 2.77 -5.63
C PRO A 127 11.76 3.10 -4.90
N ASP A 128 12.73 3.75 -5.58
CA ASP A 128 13.98 4.25 -4.95
C ASP A 128 13.77 5.16 -3.72
N THR A 129 12.59 5.80 -3.61
CA THR A 129 12.21 6.67 -2.50
C THR A 129 11.71 5.90 -1.27
N VAL A 130 11.66 4.58 -1.33
CA VAL A 130 11.12 3.73 -0.28
C VAL A 130 12.21 2.83 0.28
N HIS A 131 12.49 3.01 1.56
CA HIS A 131 13.24 2.07 2.37
C HIS A 131 12.28 1.10 3.04
N HIS A 132 12.67 -0.17 3.07
CA HIS A 132 11.89 -1.21 3.71
C HIS A 132 12.79 -2.19 4.46
N ALA A 133 12.30 -2.69 5.58
CA ALA A 133 12.99 -3.67 6.41
C ALA A 133 11.96 -4.54 7.16
N PHE A 134 12.42 -5.63 7.77
CA PHE A 134 11.61 -6.34 8.77
C PHE A 134 12.30 -6.37 10.13
N TYR A 135 11.50 -6.39 11.20
CA TYR A 135 11.91 -6.73 12.55
C TYR A 135 11.48 -8.17 12.84
N ARG A 136 12.43 -9.06 13.13
CA ARG A 136 12.14 -10.48 13.44
C ARG A 136 11.84 -10.68 14.92
N ILE A 137 10.78 -11.42 15.22
CA ILE A 137 10.38 -11.77 16.58
C ILE A 137 10.59 -13.25 16.84
N HIS A 138 11.43 -13.55 17.84
CA HIS A 138 11.52 -14.87 18.43
C HIS A 138 10.60 -14.96 19.67
N PRO A 139 9.76 -16.00 19.80
CA PRO A 139 8.81 -16.14 20.91
C PRO A 139 9.51 -16.33 22.26
N ASP A 140 10.69 -16.96 22.27
CA ASP A 140 11.42 -17.28 23.51
C ASP A 140 12.41 -16.19 23.94
N GLU A 141 12.66 -15.19 23.07
CA GLU A 141 13.60 -14.11 23.36
C GLU A 141 12.89 -12.89 23.96
N PRO A 142 13.44 -12.24 25.01
CA PRO A 142 12.86 -11.02 25.53
C PRO A 142 12.95 -9.89 24.49
N ILE A 143 12.10 -8.87 24.62
CA ILE A 143 12.28 -7.62 23.86
C ILE A 143 13.51 -6.91 24.46
N ILE A 144 14.59 -6.82 23.68
CA ILE A 144 15.92 -6.39 24.16
C ILE A 144 16.05 -4.86 24.31
N ILE A 145 15.23 -4.10 23.59
CA ILE A 145 15.29 -2.64 23.51
C ILE A 145 15.05 -2.02 24.90
N SER A 146 16.12 -1.51 25.51
CA SER A 146 16.23 -1.20 26.95
C SER A 146 15.53 0.08 27.44
N ASP A 147 14.94 0.87 26.55
CA ASP A 147 14.19 2.05 26.97
C ASP A 147 12.80 1.65 27.47
N ASP A 148 12.73 1.48 28.79
CA ASP A 148 11.54 1.23 29.60
C ASP A 148 10.85 2.52 30.06
N ASN A 149 11.23 3.70 29.55
CA ASN A 149 10.49 4.95 29.77
C ASN A 149 9.14 4.99 29.03
N TYR A 150 8.64 3.81 28.71
CA TYR A 150 7.60 3.57 27.76
C TYR A 150 6.31 3.22 28.50
N CYS A 151 5.28 3.99 28.18
CA CYS A 151 3.95 3.97 28.76
C CYS A 151 3.74 4.92 29.94
N LYS A 152 2.87 5.92 29.73
CA LYS A 152 2.27 6.69 30.84
C LYS A 152 1.44 5.79 31.77
N ASN A 153 1.07 4.59 31.32
CA ASN A 153 0.17 3.66 32.00
C ASN A 153 0.77 2.23 32.13
N PRO A 154 1.50 1.90 33.21
CA PRO A 154 2.08 0.57 33.40
C PRO A 154 1.07 -0.59 33.46
N ARG A 155 -0.24 -0.30 33.45
CA ARG A 155 -1.32 -1.31 33.39
C ARG A 155 -1.82 -1.60 31.97
N ALA A 156 -1.29 -0.91 30.95
CA ALA A 156 -1.64 -1.17 29.55
C ALA A 156 -1.26 -2.61 29.17
N SER A 157 -2.25 -3.39 28.72
CA SER A 157 -2.06 -4.76 28.27
C SER A 157 -2.40 -4.87 26.78
N VAL A 158 -1.70 -5.76 26.09
CA VAL A 158 -1.96 -6.06 24.68
C VAL A 158 -3.11 -7.06 24.59
N PRO A 159 -4.27 -6.69 24.00
CA PRO A 159 -5.32 -7.65 23.71
C PRO A 159 -4.87 -8.63 22.61
N THR A 160 -5.31 -9.88 22.67
CA THR A 160 -5.10 -10.86 21.59
C THR A 160 -6.44 -11.35 21.03
N ASP A 161 -6.38 -12.26 20.05
CA ASP A 161 -7.55 -12.83 19.41
C ASP A 161 -8.27 -13.93 20.21
N GLY A 162 -7.79 -14.23 21.43
CA GLY A 162 -8.38 -15.19 22.35
C GLY A 162 -8.29 -16.67 21.91
N ILE A 163 -7.57 -16.98 20.83
CA ILE A 163 -7.45 -18.37 20.35
C ILE A 163 -6.72 -19.24 21.38
N TYR A 164 -5.62 -18.73 21.94
CA TYR A 164 -4.83 -19.47 22.93
C TYR A 164 -5.62 -19.74 24.20
N ASP A 165 -6.45 -18.78 24.65
CA ASP A 165 -7.29 -18.93 25.84
C ASP A 165 -8.35 -20.03 25.65
N LEU A 166 -8.88 -20.17 24.43
CA LEU A 166 -9.84 -21.21 24.07
C LEU A 166 -9.16 -22.57 23.83
N ASP A 167 -7.96 -22.56 23.29
CA ASP A 167 -7.22 -23.75 22.90
C ASP A 167 -5.70 -23.56 23.12
N PRO A 168 -5.20 -23.85 24.33
CA PRO A 168 -3.78 -23.74 24.65
C PRO A 168 -2.90 -24.68 23.83
N SER A 169 -3.47 -25.71 23.17
CA SER A 169 -2.72 -26.62 22.30
C SER A 169 -2.23 -25.93 21.02
N THR A 170 -2.77 -24.75 20.70
CA THR A 170 -2.29 -23.88 19.62
C THR A 170 -0.91 -23.26 19.92
N GLY A 171 -0.35 -23.50 21.10
CA GLY A 171 1.05 -23.24 21.41
C GLY A 171 1.32 -21.83 21.90
N LEU A 172 2.13 -21.73 22.95
CA LEU A 172 2.52 -20.47 23.58
C LEU A 172 3.25 -19.53 22.61
N ALA A 173 4.05 -20.09 21.69
CA ALA A 173 4.78 -19.31 20.70
C ALA A 173 3.86 -18.41 19.85
N SER A 174 2.71 -18.92 19.40
CA SER A 174 1.76 -18.10 18.63
C SER A 174 1.19 -16.95 19.47
N GLN A 175 0.96 -17.15 20.76
CA GLN A 175 0.43 -16.14 21.66
C GLN A 175 1.51 -15.08 21.96
N GLU A 176 2.74 -15.50 22.20
CA GLU A 176 3.89 -14.61 22.46
C GLU A 176 4.15 -13.66 21.30
N ILE A 177 4.10 -14.14 20.06
CA ILE A 177 4.23 -13.29 18.87
C ILE A 177 3.17 -12.17 18.87
N LYS A 178 1.90 -12.52 19.09
CA LYS A 178 0.78 -11.56 19.12
C LYS A 178 0.94 -10.53 20.24
N LEU A 179 1.44 -10.94 21.41
CA LEU A 179 1.70 -10.05 22.54
C LEU A 179 2.89 -9.11 22.31
N LYS A 180 3.90 -9.54 21.56
CA LYS A 180 5.12 -8.76 21.30
C LYS A 180 4.97 -7.79 20.15
N LYS A 181 4.20 -8.14 19.10
CA LYS A 181 4.02 -7.31 17.89
C LYS A 181 3.64 -5.85 18.19
N PRO A 182 2.56 -5.55 18.96
CA PRO A 182 2.21 -4.16 19.26
C PRO A 182 3.26 -3.43 20.10
N LYS A 183 3.91 -4.12 21.04
CA LYS A 183 4.99 -3.53 21.86
C LYS A 183 6.18 -3.11 21.01
N ILE A 184 6.57 -3.95 20.05
CA ILE A 184 7.66 -3.67 19.13
C ILE A 184 7.29 -2.55 18.16
N ALA A 185 6.07 -2.55 17.62
CA ALA A 185 5.57 -1.47 16.75
C ALA A 185 5.71 -0.11 17.42
N VAL A 186 5.32 -0.06 18.70
CA VAL A 186 5.39 1.11 19.55
C VAL A 186 6.86 1.54 19.79
N LYS A 187 7.74 0.62 20.19
CA LYS A 187 9.18 0.91 20.36
C LYS A 187 9.84 1.44 19.08
N ILE A 188 9.52 0.87 17.92
CA ILE A 188 9.97 1.37 16.61
C ILE A 188 9.42 2.79 16.37
N ALA A 189 8.12 3.01 16.61
CA ALA A 189 7.48 4.29 16.37
C ALA A 189 8.12 5.44 17.15
N ASP A 190 8.47 5.23 18.43
CA ASP A 190 9.14 6.26 19.21
C ASP A 190 10.61 6.44 18.84
N ALA A 191 11.35 5.35 18.61
CA ALA A 191 12.74 5.42 18.22
C ALA A 191 12.92 6.25 16.94
N TYR A 192 12.05 6.03 15.96
CA TYR A 192 12.02 6.77 14.70
C TYR A 192 11.22 8.07 14.75
N LYS A 193 10.64 8.43 15.91
CA LYS A 193 9.81 9.63 16.11
C LYS A 193 8.68 9.75 15.09
N MET A 194 7.98 8.65 14.83
CA MET A 194 6.90 8.55 13.87
C MET A 194 5.72 9.44 14.28
N ASP A 195 5.54 10.56 13.61
CA ASP A 195 4.47 11.53 13.84
C ASP A 195 3.27 11.32 12.91
N ARG A 196 3.50 10.78 11.71
CA ARG A 196 2.48 10.33 10.76
C ARG A 196 2.87 8.96 10.21
N CYS A 197 2.21 7.94 10.74
CA CYS A 197 2.46 6.54 10.40
C CYS A 197 1.17 5.86 9.99
N MET A 198 1.21 5.15 8.87
CA MET A 198 0.16 4.20 8.51
C MET A 198 0.53 2.81 9.05
N VAL A 199 -0.44 2.09 9.62
CA VAL A 199 -0.22 0.76 10.19
C VAL A 199 -1.12 -0.26 9.52
N PHE A 200 -0.53 -1.30 8.93
CA PHE A 200 -1.26 -2.37 8.26
C PHE A 200 -1.48 -3.58 9.17
N CYS A 201 -2.74 -3.99 9.26
CA CYS A 201 -3.21 -5.17 9.96
C CYS A 201 -4.00 -6.07 8.99
N ARG A 202 -4.01 -7.38 9.26
CA ARG A 202 -4.66 -8.38 8.39
C ARG A 202 -6.18 -8.35 8.55
N THR A 203 -6.65 -8.26 9.78
CA THR A 203 -8.09 -8.35 10.09
C THR A 203 -8.56 -7.14 10.88
N ASN A 204 -9.88 -6.91 10.88
CA ASN A 204 -10.49 -5.87 11.71
C ASN A 204 -10.21 -6.11 13.21
N LEU A 205 -10.14 -7.37 13.65
CA LEU A 205 -9.82 -7.71 15.04
C LEU A 205 -8.40 -7.26 15.40
N ASP A 206 -7.44 -7.46 14.51
CA ASP A 206 -6.06 -6.97 14.70
C ASP A 206 -6.01 -5.45 14.77
N CYS A 207 -6.80 -4.75 13.93
CA CYS A 207 -6.94 -3.30 14.00
C CYS A 207 -7.50 -2.84 15.35
N ASP A 208 -8.60 -3.46 15.80
CA ASP A 208 -9.28 -3.11 17.04
C ASP A 208 -8.40 -3.39 18.27
N ASN A 209 -7.65 -4.50 18.26
CA ASN A 209 -6.70 -4.85 19.31
C ASN A 209 -5.55 -3.83 19.39
N LEU A 210 -5.00 -3.40 18.24
CA LEU A 210 -3.96 -2.38 18.19
C LEU A 210 -4.48 -1.02 18.66
N GLU A 211 -5.66 -0.58 18.18
CA GLU A 211 -6.30 0.67 18.59
C GLU A 211 -6.50 0.69 20.12
N THR A 212 -7.04 -0.41 20.67
CA THR A 212 -7.24 -0.57 22.11
C THR A 212 -5.93 -0.47 22.88
N TYR A 213 -4.87 -1.13 22.40
CA TYR A 213 -3.56 -1.07 23.04
C TYR A 213 -2.99 0.35 23.03
N LEU A 214 -2.96 1.03 21.88
CA LEU A 214 -2.44 2.40 21.75
C LEU A 214 -3.21 3.40 22.63
N HIS A 215 -4.55 3.31 22.62
CA HIS A 215 -5.41 4.08 23.52
C HIS A 215 -5.08 3.84 25.00
N SER A 216 -4.84 2.58 25.39
CA SER A 216 -4.49 2.25 26.77
C SER A 216 -3.15 2.84 27.23
N LEU A 217 -2.19 3.00 26.32
CA LEU A 217 -0.91 3.67 26.58
C LEU A 217 -1.10 5.16 26.91
N ASP A 218 -2.11 5.77 26.31
CA ASP A 218 -2.54 7.15 26.54
C ASP A 218 -3.55 7.30 27.70
N GLY A 219 -3.81 6.21 28.44
CA GLY A 219 -4.71 6.22 29.61
C GLY A 219 -6.20 6.17 29.26
N ILE A 220 -6.56 5.92 27.99
CA ILE A 220 -7.94 5.71 27.57
C ILE A 220 -8.32 4.25 27.90
N PRO A 221 -9.39 4.01 28.67
CA PRO A 221 -9.81 2.65 28.99
C PRO A 221 -10.38 1.93 27.76
N PRO A 222 -10.22 0.59 27.65
CA PRO A 222 -10.56 -0.19 26.45
C PRO A 222 -12.04 -0.13 26.04
N ASN A 223 -12.95 0.15 26.97
CA ASN A 223 -14.40 0.25 26.70
C ASN A 223 -14.85 1.67 26.37
N ARG A 224 -13.92 2.63 26.22
CA ARG A 224 -14.25 4.02 25.88
C ARG A 224 -13.90 4.27 24.42
N ASN A 225 -14.93 4.56 23.64
CA ASN A 225 -14.76 5.11 22.30
C ASN A 225 -14.43 6.60 22.44
N VAL A 226 -13.30 7.00 21.86
CA VAL A 226 -12.92 8.41 21.73
C VAL A 226 -13.24 8.81 20.30
N SER A 227 -14.08 9.84 20.12
CA SER A 227 -14.40 10.32 18.78
C SER A 227 -13.21 11.06 18.18
N VAL A 228 -13.17 11.16 16.85
CA VAL A 228 -12.17 11.99 16.16
C VAL A 228 -12.22 13.43 16.67
N GLU A 229 -13.42 13.97 16.90
CA GLU A 229 -13.63 15.31 17.47
C GLU A 229 -13.05 15.46 18.88
N GLU A 230 -13.18 14.44 19.73
CA GLU A 230 -12.56 14.43 21.06
C GLU A 230 -11.04 14.37 20.99
N MET A 231 -10.47 13.60 20.06
CA MET A 231 -9.02 13.59 19.82
C MET A 231 -8.51 14.96 19.36
N MET A 232 -9.27 15.67 18.51
CA MET A 232 -8.94 17.02 18.04
C MET A 232 -8.95 18.07 19.15
N THR A 233 -9.90 17.97 20.09
CA THR A 233 -10.13 18.98 21.13
C THR A 233 -9.36 18.72 22.42
N SER A 234 -8.72 17.55 22.55
CA SER A 234 -7.91 17.19 23.71
C SER A 234 -6.69 18.10 23.89
N THR A 235 -6.71 18.91 24.95
CA THR A 235 -5.58 19.78 25.35
C THR A 235 -4.41 19.01 25.95
N ALA A 236 -4.62 17.77 26.39
CA ALA A 236 -3.58 16.92 26.99
C ALA A 236 -2.63 16.29 25.96
N GLY A 237 -3.06 16.20 24.69
CA GLY A 237 -2.32 15.55 23.61
C GLY A 237 -2.17 14.04 23.82
N TYR A 238 -2.63 13.25 22.85
CA TYR A 238 -2.47 11.79 22.84
C TYR A 238 -1.17 11.43 22.10
N GLN A 239 -0.23 10.76 22.78
CA GLN A 239 1.05 10.38 22.17
C GLN A 239 0.84 9.33 21.08
N TYR A 240 -0.13 8.44 21.26
CA TYR A 240 -0.46 7.37 20.35
C TYR A 240 -1.85 7.57 19.74
N SER A 241 -2.23 8.81 19.43
CA SER A 241 -3.50 9.11 18.76
C SER A 241 -3.63 8.26 17.51
N CYS A 242 -4.69 7.46 17.46
CA CYS A 242 -4.89 6.50 16.40
C CYS A 242 -6.35 6.38 16.00
N CYS A 243 -6.62 5.97 14.77
CA CYS A 243 -7.95 5.57 14.32
C CYS A 243 -7.87 4.41 13.35
N VAL A 244 -8.94 3.62 13.33
CA VAL A 244 -9.08 2.47 12.42
C VAL A 244 -9.89 2.85 11.19
N VAL A 245 -9.28 2.66 10.01
CA VAL A 245 -9.99 2.64 8.73
C VAL A 245 -10.15 1.19 8.30
N ALA A 246 -11.38 0.70 8.40
CA ALA A 246 -11.74 -0.69 8.15
C ALA A 246 -13.13 -0.80 7.52
N GLY A 247 -13.40 -1.89 6.80
CA GLY A 247 -14.72 -2.13 6.21
C GLY A 247 -15.85 -2.17 7.25
N ALA A 248 -15.54 -2.59 8.49
CA ALA A 248 -16.49 -2.68 9.59
C ALA A 248 -16.82 -1.33 10.27
N ARG A 249 -15.99 -0.29 10.10
CA ARG A 249 -16.12 1.01 10.80
C ARG A 249 -17.10 1.98 10.14
N GLY A 250 -17.57 1.68 8.93
CA GLY A 250 -18.53 2.51 8.20
C GLY A 250 -17.88 3.70 7.48
N ARG A 251 -18.57 4.21 6.44
CA ARG A 251 -17.99 5.19 5.51
C ARG A 251 -17.70 6.55 6.13
N GLN A 252 -18.65 7.08 6.91
CA GLN A 252 -18.52 8.41 7.50
C GLN A 252 -17.33 8.45 8.47
N HIS A 253 -17.22 7.46 9.36
CA HIS A 253 -16.08 7.32 10.25
C HIS A 253 -14.75 7.23 9.50
N ASN A 254 -14.67 6.39 8.47
CA ASN A 254 -13.44 6.25 7.67
C ASN A 254 -13.04 7.59 7.02
N GLN A 255 -14.00 8.38 6.55
CA GLN A 255 -13.73 9.70 5.97
C GLN A 255 -13.23 10.70 7.01
N GLU A 256 -13.86 10.73 8.20
CA GLU A 256 -13.45 11.59 9.31
C GLU A 256 -12.06 11.23 9.84
N ALA A 257 -11.77 9.94 10.03
CA ALA A 257 -10.47 9.44 10.45
C ALA A 257 -9.37 9.79 9.43
N LEU A 258 -9.67 9.62 8.14
CA LEU A 258 -8.77 9.96 7.05
C LEU A 258 -8.43 11.45 7.03
N GLU A 259 -9.44 12.31 7.17
CA GLU A 259 -9.25 13.76 7.20
C GLU A 259 -8.42 14.20 8.42
N ALA A 260 -8.73 13.67 9.60
CA ALA A 260 -7.99 13.95 10.82
C ALA A 260 -6.52 13.49 10.76
N PHE A 261 -6.26 12.36 10.10
CA PHE A 261 -4.90 11.91 9.83
C PHE A 261 -4.16 12.82 8.85
N LYS A 262 -4.82 13.25 7.76
CA LYS A 262 -4.25 14.22 6.79
C LYS A 262 -3.90 15.56 7.46
N GLN A 263 -4.72 16.00 8.41
CA GLN A 263 -4.51 17.22 9.20
C GLN A 263 -3.43 17.07 10.29
N GLY A 264 -2.91 15.86 10.53
CA GLY A 264 -1.89 15.59 11.55
C GLY A 264 -2.42 15.56 12.98
N VAL A 265 -3.75 15.49 13.16
CA VAL A 265 -4.37 15.31 14.48
C VAL A 265 -4.12 13.89 14.98
N ILE A 266 -4.26 12.92 14.08
CA ILE A 266 -4.05 11.50 14.35
C ILE A 266 -2.66 11.13 13.86
N ARG A 267 -1.87 10.50 14.72
CA ARG A 267 -0.51 10.06 14.40
C ARG A 267 -0.46 8.70 13.71
N PHE A 268 -1.35 7.79 14.10
CA PHE A 268 -1.37 6.40 13.62
C PHE A 268 -2.68 6.06 12.91
N LEU A 269 -2.63 5.87 11.59
CA LEU A 269 -3.77 5.39 10.82
C LEU A 269 -3.70 3.87 10.68
N ILE A 270 -4.52 3.15 11.43
CA ILE A 270 -4.56 1.68 11.42
C ILE A 270 -5.54 1.23 10.34
N CYS A 271 -5.15 0.28 9.50
CA CYS A 271 -6.01 -0.15 8.39
C CYS A 271 -5.83 -1.62 8.00
N THR A 272 -6.81 -2.11 7.25
CA THR A 272 -6.74 -3.38 6.51
C THR A 272 -6.49 -3.11 5.03
N ASP A 273 -6.03 -4.11 4.28
CA ASP A 273 -5.80 -3.98 2.83
C ASP A 273 -7.06 -3.51 2.08
N VAL A 274 -8.22 -4.06 2.42
CA VAL A 274 -9.51 -3.70 1.81
C VAL A 274 -9.84 -2.22 2.03
N ALA A 275 -9.51 -1.70 3.21
CA ALA A 275 -9.84 -0.33 3.56
C ALA A 275 -8.82 0.68 3.04
N ALA A 276 -7.54 0.29 2.93
CA ALA A 276 -6.47 1.11 2.37
C ALA A 276 -6.56 1.28 0.85
N ARG A 277 -7.21 0.35 0.14
CA ARG A 277 -7.45 0.45 -1.31
C ARG A 277 -8.30 1.68 -1.64
N GLY A 278 -7.82 2.49 -2.59
CA GLY A 278 -8.48 3.74 -2.99
C GLY A 278 -8.33 4.91 -2.01
N ILE A 279 -7.61 4.74 -0.90
CA ILE A 279 -7.24 5.88 -0.05
C ILE A 279 -6.13 6.66 -0.74
N ASP A 280 -6.40 7.91 -1.08
CA ASP A 280 -5.38 8.85 -1.54
C ASP A 280 -4.64 9.46 -0.34
N ILE A 281 -3.75 8.66 0.23
CA ILE A 281 -2.66 9.10 1.09
C ILE A 281 -1.39 8.50 0.51
N SER A 282 -0.54 9.37 -0.04
CA SER A 282 0.75 8.96 -0.56
C SER A 282 1.84 9.94 -0.14
N GLY A 283 3.08 9.47 -0.11
CA GLY A 283 4.21 10.27 0.39
C GLY A 283 4.26 10.33 1.92
N LEU A 284 3.80 9.28 2.60
CA LEU A 284 3.99 9.16 4.04
C LEU A 284 5.48 8.96 4.37
N PRO A 285 5.96 9.53 5.49
CA PRO A 285 7.31 9.29 5.97
C PRO A 285 7.47 7.87 6.52
N PHE A 286 6.41 7.31 7.12
CA PHE A 286 6.49 6.05 7.84
C PHE A 286 5.29 5.14 7.61
N GLU A 287 5.59 3.85 7.58
CA GLU A 287 4.62 2.77 7.60
C GLU A 287 5.11 1.62 8.49
N LEU A 288 4.18 1.01 9.21
CA LEU A 288 4.42 -0.23 9.95
C LEU A 288 3.48 -1.32 9.42
N MET A 289 4.00 -2.50 9.15
CA MET A 289 3.17 -3.68 8.91
C MET A 289 3.17 -4.56 10.15
N LEU A 290 2.10 -4.50 10.94
CA LEU A 290 1.96 -5.34 12.14
C LEU A 290 1.79 -6.83 11.75
N THR A 291 1.15 -7.06 10.60
CA THR A 291 0.95 -8.40 10.04
C THR A 291 1.19 -8.37 8.55
N LEU A 292 1.92 -9.34 8.02
CA LEU A 292 2.13 -9.46 6.57
C LEU A 292 0.87 -9.92 5.82
N PRO A 293 0.74 -9.57 4.51
CA PRO A 293 -0.26 -10.17 3.64
C PRO A 293 -0.01 -11.69 3.53
N PRO A 294 -1.00 -12.50 3.12
CA PRO A 294 -0.78 -13.95 2.99
C PRO A 294 0.22 -14.26 1.87
N SER A 295 0.92 -15.39 1.98
CA SER A 295 2.04 -15.73 1.06
C SER A 295 1.63 -15.90 -0.41
N ASP A 296 0.36 -16.24 -0.64
CA ASP A 296 -0.28 -16.33 -1.97
C ASP A 296 -0.70 -14.96 -2.52
N ASP A 297 -0.59 -13.89 -1.73
CA ASP A 297 -0.82 -12.50 -2.13
C ASP A 297 0.35 -11.60 -1.70
N ALA A 298 1.58 -12.09 -1.89
CA ALA A 298 2.79 -11.36 -1.53
C ALA A 298 2.95 -10.03 -2.30
N GLU A 299 2.34 -9.89 -3.48
CA GLU A 299 2.32 -8.64 -4.25
C GLU A 299 1.64 -7.49 -3.50
N THR A 300 0.65 -7.76 -2.64
CA THR A 300 0.02 -6.76 -1.77
C THR A 300 1.06 -6.02 -0.92
N TYR A 301 2.20 -6.64 -0.62
CA TYR A 301 3.32 -5.98 0.03
C TYR A 301 3.82 -4.74 -0.74
N ILE A 302 3.94 -4.83 -2.07
CA ILE A 302 4.40 -3.73 -2.94
C ILE A 302 3.38 -2.58 -2.92
N HIS A 303 2.08 -2.91 -2.91
CA HIS A 303 1.01 -1.92 -2.81
C HIS A 303 1.00 -1.21 -1.45
N ARG A 304 1.34 -1.91 -0.37
CA ARG A 304 1.46 -1.32 0.97
C ARG A 304 2.63 -0.35 1.02
N ILE A 305 3.86 -0.79 0.77
CA ILE A 305 5.04 0.08 0.82
C ILE A 305 4.97 1.25 -0.17
N GLY A 306 4.17 1.15 -1.25
CA GLY A 306 3.92 2.24 -2.18
C GLY A 306 3.16 3.44 -1.59
N ARG A 307 2.67 3.35 -0.34
CA ARG A 307 2.04 4.44 0.43
C ARG A 307 3.07 5.40 1.03
N VAL A 308 4.27 4.91 1.32
CA VAL A 308 5.40 5.72 1.78
C VAL A 308 6.24 6.21 0.60
N GLY A 309 7.01 7.28 0.83
CA GLY A 309 8.06 7.74 -0.10
C GLY A 309 7.57 8.18 -1.48
N ARG A 310 7.24 9.46 -1.64
CA ARG A 310 6.89 10.11 -2.93
C ARG A 310 7.29 11.59 -2.92
N ALA A 311 7.24 12.23 -4.09
CA ALA A 311 7.51 13.66 -4.28
C ALA A 311 8.89 14.13 -3.78
N GLY A 312 9.91 13.26 -3.88
CA GLY A 312 11.28 13.58 -3.48
C GLY A 312 11.60 13.33 -2.00
N HIS A 313 10.63 12.88 -1.20
CA HIS A 313 10.85 12.49 0.19
C HIS A 313 11.05 10.99 0.32
N MET A 314 12.00 10.61 1.18
CA MET A 314 12.24 9.22 1.55
C MET A 314 11.16 8.74 2.53
N GLY A 315 10.68 7.52 2.32
CA GLY A 315 9.77 6.83 3.22
C GLY A 315 10.42 5.58 3.81
N LEU A 316 10.02 5.20 5.02
CA LEU A 316 10.48 3.97 5.70
C LEU A 316 9.28 3.09 6.06
N SER A 317 9.24 1.86 5.52
CA SER A 317 8.27 0.82 5.90
C SER A 317 8.97 -0.28 6.69
N ILE A 318 8.47 -0.61 7.89
CA ILE A 318 9.01 -1.71 8.70
C ILE A 318 7.91 -2.77 8.92
N ALA A 319 8.17 -4.00 8.48
CA ALA A 319 7.32 -5.14 8.75
C ALA A 319 7.74 -5.87 10.02
N ILE A 320 6.79 -6.23 10.88
CA ILE A 320 7.07 -6.95 12.13
C ILE A 320 6.67 -8.41 11.92
N VAL A 321 7.65 -9.30 11.92
CA VAL A 321 7.49 -10.67 11.43
C VAL A 321 7.83 -11.71 12.49
N ALA A 322 7.04 -12.77 12.58
CA ALA A 322 7.45 -13.97 13.30
C ALA A 322 8.71 -14.58 12.70
N ALA A 323 9.59 -15.13 13.55
CA ALA A 323 10.78 -15.86 13.13
C ALA A 323 10.45 -17.08 12.25
N ASP A 324 11.50 -17.66 11.66
CA ASP A 324 11.41 -18.90 10.92
C ASP A 324 10.87 -20.04 11.79
N GLU A 325 10.12 -20.95 11.15
CA GLU A 325 9.43 -22.08 11.81
C GLU A 325 8.37 -21.70 12.86
N VAL A 326 8.20 -20.41 13.18
CA VAL A 326 7.16 -19.91 14.05
C VAL A 326 5.93 -19.53 13.23
N ARG A 327 4.79 -20.12 13.60
CA ARG A 327 3.50 -19.83 12.96
C ARG A 327 2.54 -19.20 13.94
N GLU A 328 1.72 -18.29 13.44
CA GLU A 328 0.63 -17.70 14.18
C GLU A 328 -0.66 -18.47 13.89
N ARG A 329 -1.35 -18.93 14.94
CA ARG A 329 -2.70 -19.44 14.82
C ARG A 329 -3.64 -18.24 14.74
N VAL A 330 -4.39 -18.09 13.65
CA VAL A 330 -5.26 -16.90 13.47
C VAL A 330 -6.67 -17.31 13.03
N TRP A 331 -7.64 -16.43 13.27
CA TRP A 331 -9.01 -16.61 12.79
C TRP A 331 -9.11 -16.43 11.28
N PHE A 332 -9.86 -17.32 10.63
CA PHE A 332 -10.24 -17.23 9.22
C PHE A 332 -11.76 -17.20 9.03
N HIS A 333 -12.51 -17.74 10.00
CA HIS A 333 -13.99 -17.74 10.06
C HIS A 333 -14.69 -18.20 8.77
N LYS A 334 -14.81 -19.53 8.60
CA LYS A 334 -15.72 -20.13 7.60
C LYS A 334 -17.15 -20.37 8.12
N CYS A 335 -17.46 -19.94 9.33
CA CYS A 335 -18.75 -20.19 9.97
C CYS A 335 -19.89 -19.31 9.42
N ASN A 336 -21.11 -19.85 9.44
CA ASN A 336 -22.30 -19.24 8.84
C ASN A 336 -23.03 -18.22 9.73
N LYS A 337 -22.55 -17.91 10.95
CA LYS A 337 -23.19 -16.95 11.88
C LYS A 337 -22.20 -15.86 12.31
N PRO A 338 -22.69 -14.64 12.48
CA PRO A 338 -22.28 -13.52 11.63
C PRO A 338 -20.75 -13.47 11.51
N ARG A 339 -20.22 -14.17 10.49
CA ARG A 339 -18.79 -14.33 10.16
C ARG A 339 -17.83 -14.07 11.34
N GLY A 340 -17.84 -14.96 12.32
CA GLY A 340 -16.86 -14.94 13.41
C GLY A 340 -17.30 -14.30 14.73
N LYS A 341 -18.41 -13.55 14.76
CA LYS A 341 -18.89 -12.94 16.02
C LYS A 341 -19.29 -14.04 17.03
N GLY A 342 -18.56 -14.10 18.16
CA GLY A 342 -18.75 -15.13 19.18
C GLY A 342 -18.34 -16.53 18.72
N CYS A 343 -17.42 -16.64 17.75
CA CYS A 343 -16.91 -17.92 17.29
C CYS A 343 -15.89 -18.49 18.29
N HIS A 344 -16.07 -19.76 18.66
CA HIS A 344 -15.17 -20.49 19.56
C HIS A 344 -14.57 -21.74 18.89
N ASP A 345 -14.75 -21.92 17.58
CA ASP A 345 -14.29 -23.12 16.86
C ASP A 345 -12.83 -22.97 16.45
N THR A 346 -11.93 -23.30 17.37
CA THR A 346 -10.48 -23.19 17.19
C THR A 346 -9.90 -24.24 16.25
N ARG A 347 -10.68 -25.21 15.74
CA ARG A 347 -10.16 -26.22 14.80
C ARG A 347 -9.69 -25.58 13.50
N LEU A 348 -8.83 -26.27 12.78
CA LEU A 348 -8.34 -25.76 11.49
C LEU A 348 -9.45 -25.80 10.45
N VAL A 349 -9.43 -24.83 9.53
CA VAL A 349 -10.31 -24.77 8.36
C VAL A 349 -10.30 -26.06 7.54
N LYS A 350 -9.14 -26.69 7.37
CA LYS A 350 -9.02 -27.98 6.66
C LYS A 350 -9.76 -29.13 7.36
N ASP A 351 -9.99 -28.98 8.66
CA ASP A 351 -10.68 -29.93 9.54
C ASP A 351 -12.11 -29.44 9.87
N GLY A 352 -12.64 -28.48 9.09
CA GLY A 352 -13.99 -27.94 9.23
C GLY A 352 -14.16 -26.85 10.31
N GLY A 353 -13.07 -26.35 10.90
CA GLY A 353 -13.07 -25.28 11.89
C GLY A 353 -12.90 -23.87 11.32
N CYS A 354 -12.53 -22.91 12.18
CA CYS A 354 -12.48 -21.48 11.85
C CYS A 354 -11.11 -20.82 11.96
N THR A 355 -10.03 -21.58 12.17
CA THR A 355 -8.68 -21.03 12.27
C THR A 355 -7.75 -21.55 11.17
N ILE A 356 -6.67 -20.84 10.92
CA ILE A 356 -5.56 -21.29 10.06
C ILE A 356 -4.23 -21.07 10.78
N TRP A 357 -3.21 -21.79 10.33
CA TRP A 357 -1.83 -21.44 10.64
C TRP A 357 -1.33 -20.46 9.59
N PHE A 358 -0.79 -19.34 10.05
CA PHE A 358 -0.18 -18.33 9.23
C PHE A 358 1.32 -18.34 9.43
N ASP A 359 2.06 -18.32 8.32
CA ASP A 359 3.52 -18.40 8.28
C ASP A 359 4.06 -17.12 7.63
N GLU A 360 4.46 -16.16 8.48
CA GLU A 360 4.98 -14.87 8.02
C GLU A 360 6.33 -15.02 7.33
N TRP A 361 7.18 -15.93 7.81
CA TRP A 361 8.48 -16.17 7.21
C TRP A 361 8.37 -16.70 5.78
N LYS A 362 7.40 -17.59 5.52
CA LYS A 362 7.05 -18.00 4.15
C LYS A 362 6.67 -16.81 3.27
N THR A 363 5.96 -15.83 3.83
CA THR A 363 5.57 -14.61 3.11
C THR A 363 6.79 -13.73 2.82
N VAL A 364 7.70 -13.55 3.78
CA VAL A 364 8.99 -12.86 3.56
C VAL A 364 9.73 -13.46 2.36
N LYS A 365 9.83 -14.80 2.29
CA LYS A 365 10.46 -15.49 1.16
C LYS A 365 9.73 -15.31 -0.17
N ALA A 366 8.40 -15.25 -0.16
CA ALA A 366 7.62 -14.95 -1.35
C ALA A 366 7.87 -13.51 -1.83
N ILE A 367 7.96 -12.54 -0.92
CA ILE A 367 8.28 -11.14 -1.24
C ILE A 367 9.69 -11.02 -1.81
N GLU A 368 10.71 -11.61 -1.16
CA GLU A 368 12.11 -11.64 -1.62
C GLU A 368 12.23 -12.19 -3.05
N LYS A 369 11.43 -13.21 -3.39
CA LYS A 369 11.37 -13.76 -4.74
C LYS A 369 10.83 -12.75 -5.76
N ILE A 370 9.82 -11.97 -5.39
CA ILE A 370 9.23 -10.94 -6.26
C ILE A 370 10.21 -9.79 -6.47
N ILE A 371 10.78 -9.25 -5.39
CA ILE A 371 11.71 -8.10 -5.44
C ILE A 371 13.12 -8.49 -5.91
N LYS A 372 13.44 -9.79 -5.94
CA LYS A 372 14.74 -10.38 -6.35
C LYS A 372 15.93 -9.95 -5.49
N GLU A 373 15.68 -9.52 -4.27
CA GLU A 373 16.67 -9.15 -3.27
C GLU A 373 16.21 -9.54 -1.87
N PRO A 374 17.13 -9.79 -0.92
CA PRO A 374 16.76 -10.02 0.48
C PRO A 374 16.26 -8.72 1.12
N ILE A 375 15.25 -8.83 1.98
CA ILE A 375 14.76 -7.67 2.74
C ILE A 375 15.72 -7.40 3.90
N PRO A 376 16.20 -6.16 4.10
CA PRO A 376 17.02 -5.78 5.25
C PRO A 376 16.35 -6.09 6.59
N GLU A 377 17.15 -6.42 7.60
CA GLU A 377 16.68 -6.74 8.95
C GLU A 377 16.98 -5.59 9.90
N VAL A 378 16.02 -5.25 10.77
CA VAL A 378 16.20 -4.29 11.85
C VAL A 378 16.98 -4.95 12.97
N ASP A 379 18.06 -4.33 13.44
CA ASP A 379 18.81 -4.83 14.60
C ASP A 379 17.95 -4.69 15.88
N PRO A 380 17.66 -5.79 16.59
CA PRO A 380 16.76 -5.76 17.75
C PRO A 380 17.35 -5.03 18.96
N ARG A 381 18.63 -4.67 18.96
CA ARG A 381 19.31 -4.02 20.10
C ARG A 381 19.18 -2.51 20.06
N ASP A 382 19.32 -1.92 18.88
CA ASP A 382 19.37 -0.47 18.69
C ASP A 382 18.41 0.05 17.61
N LEU A 383 17.62 -0.83 16.99
CA LEU A 383 16.66 -0.52 15.94
C LEU A 383 17.28 0.09 14.67
N SER A 384 18.61 -0.01 14.49
CA SER A 384 19.27 0.36 13.25
C SER A 384 18.95 -0.63 12.12
N ILE A 385 19.16 -0.20 10.87
CA ILE A 385 19.07 -1.03 9.68
C ILE A 385 20.42 -0.92 8.95
N PRO A 386 21.42 -1.73 9.32
CA PRO A 386 22.79 -1.58 8.85
C PRO A 386 22.95 -1.64 7.32
N GLU A 387 22.20 -2.51 6.64
CA GLU A 387 22.24 -2.68 5.18
C GLU A 387 21.71 -1.46 4.41
N LEU A 388 20.95 -0.59 5.09
CA LEU A 388 20.46 0.67 4.56
C LEU A 388 21.22 1.88 5.11
N GLY A 389 22.09 1.70 6.12
CA GLY A 389 22.76 2.80 6.81
C GLY A 389 21.78 3.74 7.52
N ILE A 390 20.66 3.20 7.99
CA ILE A 390 19.61 3.94 8.70
C ILE A 390 19.75 3.67 10.19
N GLU A 391 19.76 4.72 11.00
CA GLU A 391 19.80 4.64 12.46
C GLU A 391 18.66 5.51 13.03
N PRO A 392 18.05 5.14 14.17
CA PRO A 392 17.12 6.02 14.86
C PRO A 392 17.78 7.38 15.21
N PRO A 393 17.04 8.49 15.10
CA PRO A 393 17.58 9.83 15.37
C PRO A 393 18.03 10.02 16.82
N THR A 394 19.32 10.29 17.05
CA THR A 394 19.89 10.58 18.38
C THR A 394 19.68 12.04 18.81
N GLU A 395 19.53 12.31 20.11
CA GLU A 395 19.24 13.65 20.65
C GLU A 395 20.40 14.68 20.50
N LYS A 396 21.59 14.27 20.04
CA LYS A 396 22.81 15.10 20.04
C LYS A 396 22.89 16.17 18.93
N ASN A 397 21.95 16.25 18.00
CA ASN A 397 21.92 17.28 16.94
C ASN A 397 21.22 18.60 17.38
N LYS A 398 21.45 19.06 18.61
CA LYS A 398 21.11 20.43 19.05
C LYS A 398 22.38 21.27 19.08
N GLY A 399 22.86 21.70 17.92
CA GLY A 399 24.19 22.28 17.83
C GLY A 399 24.52 23.13 16.60
N SER A 400 23.57 23.83 15.99
CA SER A 400 23.87 25.04 15.20
C SER A 400 22.61 25.88 15.01
N ARG A 401 22.70 27.16 15.38
CA ARG A 401 21.66 28.16 15.16
C ARG A 401 21.71 28.58 13.70
N ASP A 402 20.94 27.92 12.85
CA ASP A 402 20.54 28.48 11.56
C ASP A 402 19.01 28.53 11.47
N LYS A 403 18.52 29.56 10.79
CA LYS A 403 17.15 30.10 10.80
C LYS A 403 16.06 29.08 10.41
N PRO A 404 14.79 29.32 10.78
CA PRO A 404 13.69 28.42 10.45
C PRO A 404 13.30 28.56 8.97
N GLU A 405 13.98 27.82 8.09
CA GLU A 405 13.43 27.43 6.79
C GLU A 405 12.77 26.06 6.95
N ASP A 406 11.45 26.03 6.77
CA ASP A 406 10.54 24.90 6.60
C ASP A 406 11.09 23.49 6.93
N SER A 407 11.38 23.26 8.21
CA SER A 407 12.02 22.03 8.72
C SER A 407 10.99 20.94 9.09
N ARG A 408 9.93 20.78 8.30
CA ARG A 408 9.01 19.65 8.46
C ARG A 408 9.55 18.44 7.70
N LEU A 409 10.22 17.57 8.46
CA LEU A 409 10.50 16.16 8.20
C LEU A 409 11.55 15.87 7.11
N ASN A 410 12.81 15.80 7.54
CA ASN A 410 13.76 14.82 6.99
C ASN A 410 14.18 13.90 8.15
N PRO A 411 13.44 12.81 8.43
CA PRO A 411 13.71 11.96 9.59
C PRO A 411 14.86 10.96 9.36
N ILE A 412 15.39 10.84 8.14
CA ILE A 412 16.44 9.88 7.78
C ILE A 412 17.75 10.65 7.58
N THR A 413 18.62 10.65 8.60
CA THR A 413 19.99 11.13 8.43
C THR A 413 20.77 10.09 7.64
N HIS A 414 20.82 10.21 6.31
CA HIS A 414 21.80 9.47 5.54
C HIS A 414 23.20 9.95 5.94
N LYS A 415 23.98 9.08 6.58
CA LYS A 415 25.42 9.34 6.77
C LYS A 415 26.20 9.19 5.47
N ASP A 416 25.61 8.70 4.38
CA ASP A 416 26.35 8.45 3.15
C ASP A 416 25.45 8.34 1.90
N GLU A 417 25.37 9.38 1.08
CA GLU A 417 24.86 9.31 -0.32
C GLU A 417 25.69 8.32 -1.18
N SER A 418 26.83 7.84 -0.67
CA SER A 418 27.63 6.82 -1.34
C SER A 418 27.02 5.41 -1.27
N LEU A 419 26.07 5.11 -0.37
CA LEU A 419 25.51 3.75 -0.23
C LEU A 419 24.49 3.42 -1.33
N SER A 420 23.62 4.37 -1.71
CA SER A 420 22.74 4.21 -2.89
C SER A 420 23.57 4.09 -4.17
N SER A 421 24.69 4.84 -4.24
CA SER A 421 25.68 4.77 -5.30
C SER A 421 26.46 3.45 -5.32
N LYS A 422 26.79 2.87 -4.15
CA LYS A 422 27.43 1.56 -3.99
C LYS A 422 26.49 0.41 -4.37
N ARG A 423 25.20 0.48 -4.03
CA ARG A 423 24.19 -0.49 -4.51
C ARG A 423 24.10 -0.45 -6.04
N ARG A 424 24.10 0.76 -6.63
CA ARG A 424 24.14 0.97 -8.08
C ARG A 424 25.42 0.43 -8.73
N LEU A 425 26.58 0.64 -8.11
CA LEU A 425 27.89 0.15 -8.58
C LEU A 425 28.06 -1.36 -8.43
N MET A 426 27.61 -1.95 -7.31
CA MET A 426 27.63 -3.40 -7.11
C MET A 426 26.72 -4.12 -8.09
N TRP A 427 25.57 -3.53 -8.43
CA TRP A 427 24.67 -4.05 -9.45
C TRP A 427 25.26 -3.92 -10.86
N LEU A 428 25.85 -2.76 -11.20
CA LEU A 428 26.55 -2.55 -12.49
C LEU A 428 27.73 -3.53 -12.67
N ASN A 429 28.51 -3.78 -11.61
CA ASN A 429 29.61 -4.75 -11.66
C ASN A 429 29.11 -6.19 -11.84
N ARG A 430 27.94 -6.53 -11.27
CA ARG A 430 27.32 -7.85 -11.42
C ARG A 430 26.79 -8.07 -12.85
N LEU A 431 26.26 -7.03 -13.49
CA LEU A 431 25.89 -7.05 -14.90
C LEU A 431 27.08 -7.24 -15.83
N THR A 432 28.23 -6.61 -15.53
CA THR A 432 29.44 -6.80 -16.35
C THR A 432 30.03 -8.20 -16.23
N GLU A 433 29.86 -8.87 -15.09
CA GLU A 433 30.29 -10.27 -14.92
C GLU A 433 29.34 -11.26 -15.62
N GLU A 434 28.02 -11.00 -15.62
CA GLU A 434 27.04 -11.84 -16.32
C GLU A 434 27.03 -11.64 -17.84
N GLU A 435 27.29 -10.43 -18.34
CA GLU A 435 27.40 -10.14 -19.79
C GLU A 435 28.71 -10.67 -20.40
N SER A 436 29.79 -10.75 -19.62
CA SER A 436 31.05 -11.35 -20.08
C SER A 436 30.95 -12.86 -20.39
N ASN A 437 29.89 -13.53 -19.87
CA ASN A 437 29.63 -14.96 -20.09
C ASN A 437 28.51 -15.25 -21.11
N LYS A 438 27.93 -14.22 -21.75
CA LYS A 438 26.86 -14.39 -22.75
C LYS A 438 27.04 -13.45 -23.94
N THR A 439 28.08 -13.65 -24.74
CA THR A 439 28.14 -13.08 -26.09
C THR A 439 27.76 -14.10 -27.16
N SER A 440 26.54 -13.97 -27.69
CA SER A 440 26.29 -13.92 -29.15
C SER A 440 24.83 -13.53 -29.43
N SER A 441 24.66 -12.49 -30.27
CA SER A 441 23.43 -11.79 -30.67
C SER A 441 22.82 -10.94 -29.53
N THR A 442 22.88 -9.61 -29.55
CA THR A 442 22.29 -8.74 -30.57
C THR A 442 22.95 -7.36 -30.49
N ALA A 443 23.61 -6.94 -31.56
CA ALA A 443 24.02 -5.55 -31.75
C ALA A 443 22.79 -4.72 -32.14
N ILE A 444 22.55 -3.63 -31.41
CA ILE A 444 21.94 -2.33 -31.75
C ILE A 444 21.40 -1.75 -30.44
N TYR A 445 22.26 -1.14 -29.62
CA TYR A 445 21.89 -0.12 -28.61
C TYR A 445 23.15 0.60 -28.09
N GLY A 446 24.05 0.95 -29.02
CA GLY A 446 25.33 1.59 -28.72
C GLY A 446 25.56 2.82 -29.58
N GLN A 447 24.64 3.80 -29.54
CA GLN A 447 24.85 5.12 -30.13
C GLN A 447 23.76 6.10 -29.64
N LEU A 448 23.81 6.51 -28.37
CA LEU A 448 23.13 7.72 -27.86
C LEU A 448 23.63 8.20 -26.49
N VAL A 449 24.79 7.70 -26.03
CA VAL A 449 25.48 8.21 -24.83
C VAL A 449 26.84 8.71 -25.26
N ASN A 450 26.85 9.79 -26.03
CA ASN A 450 27.99 10.69 -26.19
C ASN A 450 27.52 11.89 -27.02
N ASP A 451 26.80 12.81 -26.38
CA ASP A 451 26.89 14.23 -26.75
C ASP A 451 26.41 15.08 -25.56
N ARG A 452 27.39 15.47 -24.73
CA ARG A 452 27.28 16.64 -23.86
C ARG A 452 27.44 17.86 -24.75
N ASN A 453 26.32 18.49 -25.13
CA ASN A 453 26.16 19.93 -25.40
C ASN A 453 24.95 20.21 -26.31
N MET A 454 23.76 20.45 -25.75
CA MET A 454 22.78 21.33 -26.38
C MET A 454 22.01 22.14 -25.32
N SER A 455 21.97 23.45 -25.52
CA SER A 455 21.41 24.45 -24.60
C SER A 455 19.89 24.36 -24.50
N CYS A 456 19.35 24.35 -23.27
CA CYS A 456 17.94 24.65 -23.01
C CYS A 456 17.64 26.11 -23.37
N ARG A 457 16.85 26.33 -24.44
CA ARG A 457 16.14 27.59 -24.65
C ARG A 457 14.94 27.65 -23.71
N SER A 458 14.94 28.69 -22.90
CA SER A 458 13.93 29.11 -21.94
C SER A 458 12.53 29.31 -22.55
N LEU A 459 11.52 28.60 -22.03
CA LEU A 459 10.12 28.98 -22.10
C LEU A 459 9.79 29.81 -20.83
N LYS A 460 9.69 31.13 -20.99
CA LYS A 460 9.21 32.06 -19.93
C LYS A 460 7.68 31.98 -19.88
N ILE A 461 7.12 31.59 -18.73
CA ILE A 461 5.70 31.77 -18.41
C ILE A 461 5.55 33.10 -17.66
N ASN A 462 4.59 33.91 -18.07
CA ASN A 462 4.35 35.27 -17.59
C ASN A 462 3.54 35.25 -16.27
N PRO A 463 3.95 35.91 -15.17
CA PRO A 463 3.38 35.66 -13.83
C PRO A 463 2.03 36.35 -13.51
N ARG A 464 1.21 36.74 -14.49
CA ARG A 464 0.04 37.62 -14.23
C ARG A 464 -1.35 36.99 -14.28
N ASP A 465 -1.49 35.67 -14.46
CA ASP A 465 -2.80 35.01 -14.58
C ASP A 465 -3.16 34.00 -13.47
N VAL A 466 -2.52 34.08 -12.29
CA VAL A 466 -2.90 33.21 -11.16
C VAL A 466 -3.70 34.02 -10.13
N ASN A 467 -5.01 34.08 -10.33
CA ASN A 467 -5.95 34.51 -9.32
C ASN A 467 -6.49 33.25 -8.61
N LEU A 468 -5.94 32.96 -7.43
CA LEU A 468 -6.32 31.83 -6.58
C LEU A 468 -7.70 32.07 -5.98
N ARG A 469 -8.72 31.38 -6.49
CA ARG A 469 -9.93 31.04 -5.73
C ARG A 469 -10.26 29.56 -5.96
N ASN A 470 -10.52 28.90 -4.83
CA ASN A 470 -10.93 27.53 -4.63
C ASN A 470 -11.74 26.95 -5.79
N ASP A 471 -11.21 25.90 -6.43
CA ASP A 471 -11.99 24.89 -7.16
C ASP A 471 -11.10 23.68 -7.50
N THR A 472 -10.97 22.75 -6.54
CA THR A 472 -10.22 21.49 -6.68
C THR A 472 -10.83 20.52 -7.71
N GLN A 473 -12.05 20.75 -8.19
CA GLN A 473 -12.67 19.95 -9.26
C GLN A 473 -12.29 20.38 -10.69
N ILE A 474 -11.72 21.58 -10.87
CA ILE A 474 -11.38 22.09 -12.21
C ILE A 474 -9.97 21.61 -12.63
N GLU A 475 -9.09 21.27 -11.68
CA GLU A 475 -7.73 20.82 -11.98
C GLU A 475 -7.68 19.39 -12.56
N GLU A 476 -8.46 18.44 -12.06
CA GLU A 476 -8.51 17.07 -12.64
C GLU A 476 -8.96 17.07 -14.11
N ARG A 477 -9.91 17.94 -14.46
CA ARG A 477 -10.38 18.10 -15.85
C ARG A 477 -9.33 18.76 -16.74
N LYS A 478 -8.52 19.68 -16.20
CA LYS A 478 -7.43 20.34 -16.93
C LYS A 478 -6.23 19.40 -17.13
N VAL A 479 -5.86 18.62 -16.11
CA VAL A 479 -4.78 17.63 -16.19
C VAL A 479 -5.15 16.53 -17.19
N THR A 480 -6.38 16.00 -17.13
CA THR A 480 -6.87 15.00 -18.09
C THR A 480 -6.93 15.55 -19.52
N ARG A 481 -7.37 16.81 -19.73
CA ARG A 481 -7.33 17.47 -21.06
C ARG A 481 -5.91 17.76 -21.55
N MET A 482 -4.97 18.09 -20.67
CA MET A 482 -3.56 18.30 -21.03
C MET A 482 -2.88 16.99 -21.42
N PHE A 483 -3.17 15.90 -20.70
CA PHE A 483 -2.64 14.58 -21.00
C PHE A 483 -3.10 14.08 -22.37
N LEU A 484 -4.40 14.24 -22.69
CA LEU A 484 -4.98 13.89 -23.99
C LEU A 484 -4.47 14.76 -25.15
N LYS A 485 -4.05 16.00 -24.91
CA LYS A 485 -3.43 16.87 -25.94
C LYS A 485 -1.97 16.54 -26.23
N THR A 486 -1.30 15.84 -25.32
CA THR A 486 0.13 15.52 -25.44
C THR A 486 0.35 14.17 -26.12
N LEU A 487 -0.65 13.28 -26.08
CA LEU A 487 -0.67 11.97 -26.73
C LEU A 487 -1.27 12.00 -28.16
N GLY A 488 -1.03 13.11 -28.88
CA GLY A 488 -1.62 13.38 -30.20
C GLY A 488 -1.62 12.21 -31.18
#